data_AF-A0A7W1TUS7-F1
#
_entry.id   AF-A0A7W1TUS7-F1
#
_cell.length_a   1.000
_cell.length_b   1.000
_cell.length_c   1.000
_cell.angle_alpha   90.00
_cell.angle_beta   90.00
_cell.angle_gamma   90.00
#
_symmetry.space_group_name_H-M   'P 1'
#
loop_
_entity.id
_entity.type
_entity.pdbx_description
1 polymer ?
#
loop_
_entity_poly.entity_id
_entity_poly.type
_entity_poly.pdbx_seq_one_letter_code
_entity_poly.pdbx_strand_id
1 'polypeptide(L)'
;MSRGRLLIGVVIAIFSLISYYAAREDNPITGESQSVGFTEDQELALGQEAAPQLAREFGGLDPSPELQAFIDEVGGRLVQSSDARKTDWKFDFNLLADGQTVNAFALPGGPIFITKALLSRMTDEAQLAGVLGHEIGHVVARHAAE
;
A
#
# COMPACT_ATOMS: atom_id res chain seq x y z
N MET A 1 -25.27 -36.89 22.51
CA MET A 1 -24.68 -36.35 21.27
C MET A 1 -24.37 -37.50 20.32
N SER A 2 -24.86 -37.49 19.08
CA SER A 2 -24.56 -38.60 18.15
C SER A 2 -23.11 -38.52 17.67
N ARG A 3 -22.46 -39.68 17.54
CA ARG A 3 -21.05 -39.82 17.13
C ARG A 3 -20.72 -39.08 15.82
N GLY A 4 -21.70 -38.96 14.91
CA GLY A 4 -21.55 -38.23 13.65
C GLY A 4 -21.37 -36.72 13.81
N ARG A 5 -21.99 -36.09 14.83
CA ARG A 5 -21.86 -34.63 15.06
C ARG A 5 -20.50 -34.26 15.65
N LEU A 6 -19.91 -35.18 16.43
CA LEU A 6 -18.55 -35.03 16.97
C LEU A 6 -17.49 -35.14 15.86
N LEU A 7 -17.64 -36.08 14.93
CA LEU A 7 -16.72 -36.22 13.79
C LEU A 7 -16.73 -35.00 12.87
N ILE A 8 -17.91 -34.46 12.55
CA ILE A 8 -18.03 -33.24 11.74
C ILE A 8 -17.38 -32.04 12.44
N GLY A 9 -17.58 -31.90 13.75
CA GLY A 9 -16.95 -30.83 14.53
C GLY A 9 -15.42 -30.91 14.53
N VAL A 10 -14.85 -32.12 14.64
CA VAL A 10 -13.40 -32.34 14.59
C VAL A 10 -12.83 -32.03 13.20
N VAL A 11 -13.51 -32.42 12.12
CA VAL A 11 -13.08 -32.13 10.75
C VAL A 11 -13.08 -30.62 10.48
N ILE A 12 -14.11 -29.91 10.91
CA ILE A 12 -14.16 -28.44 10.78
C ILE A 12 -13.04 -27.79 11.58
N ALA A 13 -12.81 -28.21 12.83
CA ALA A 13 -11.74 -27.67 13.66
C ALA A 13 -10.35 -27.90 13.06
N ILE A 14 -10.09 -29.09 12.52
CA ILE A 14 -8.83 -29.41 11.83
C ILE A 14 -8.68 -28.57 10.56
N PHE A 15 -9.73 -28.44 9.75
CA PHE A 15 -9.70 -27.62 8.55
C PHE A 15 -9.43 -26.15 8.87
N SER A 16 -10.14 -25.57 9.85
CA SER A 16 -9.92 -24.20 10.31
C SER A 16 -8.50 -24.01 10.87
N LEU A 17 -7.96 -25.00 11.58
CA LEU A 17 -6.59 -24.94 12.10
C LEU A 17 -5.56 -24.97 10.96
N ILE A 18 -5.74 -25.85 9.97
CA ILE A 18 -4.87 -25.93 8.79
C ILE A 18 -4.92 -24.63 7.98
N SER A 19 -6.12 -24.10 7.72
CA SER A 19 -6.29 -22.82 7.01
C SER A 19 -5.66 -21.65 7.76
N TYR A 20 -5.77 -21.62 9.10
CA TYR A 20 -5.16 -20.57 9.92
C TYR A 20 -3.62 -20.59 9.86
N TYR A 21 -3.01 -21.77 9.89
CA TYR A 21 -1.55 -21.89 9.78
C TYR A 21 -1.04 -21.75 8.33
N ALA A 22 -1.88 -22.02 7.33
CA ALA A 22 -1.53 -21.87 5.91
C ALA A 22 -1.65 -20.42 5.40
N ALA A 23 -2.36 -19.54 6.10
CA ALA A 23 -2.55 -18.14 5.72
C ALA A 23 -1.45 -17.19 6.23
N ARG A 24 -0.33 -17.74 6.73
CA ARG A 24 0.83 -16.93 7.12
C ARG A 24 1.82 -16.86 5.97
N GLU A 25 2.17 -15.64 5.60
CA GLU A 25 3.16 -15.35 4.58
C GLU A 25 4.25 -14.48 5.22
N ASP A 26 5.52 -14.78 4.92
CA ASP A 26 6.64 -14.00 5.42
C ASP A 26 6.93 -12.89 4.41
N ASN A 27 6.97 -11.64 4.87
CA ASN A 27 7.34 -10.51 4.02
C ASN A 27 8.83 -10.63 3.65
N PRO A 28 9.20 -10.73 2.36
CA PRO A 28 10.57 -10.99 1.95
C PRO A 28 11.52 -9.81 2.19
N ILE A 29 10.99 -8.62 2.49
CA ILE A 29 11.78 -7.41 2.75
C ILE A 29 11.91 -7.14 4.25
N THR A 30 10.82 -7.20 5.01
CA THR A 30 10.84 -6.92 6.46
C THR A 30 11.21 -8.15 7.29
N GLY A 31 10.95 -9.36 6.77
CA GLY A 31 11.12 -10.62 7.49
C GLY A 31 10.01 -10.91 8.52
N GLU A 32 8.95 -10.11 8.54
CA GLU A 32 7.82 -10.30 9.45
C GLU A 32 6.85 -11.36 8.93
N SER A 33 6.39 -12.23 9.83
CA SER A 33 5.40 -13.28 9.52
C SER A 33 4.00 -12.75 9.80
N GLN A 34 3.26 -12.43 8.73
CA GLN A 34 1.96 -11.77 8.80
C GLN A 34 0.86 -12.72 8.32
N SER A 35 -0.32 -12.60 8.93
CA SER A 35 -1.53 -13.29 8.44
C SER A 35 -2.14 -12.44 7.35
N VAL A 36 -1.62 -12.56 6.13
CA VAL A 36 -2.04 -11.66 5.05
C VAL A 36 -3.45 -12.02 4.60
N GLY A 37 -4.37 -11.06 4.68
CA GLY A 37 -5.78 -11.27 4.31
C GLY A 37 -6.00 -11.39 2.79
N PHE A 38 -5.02 -10.96 2.00
CA PHE A 38 -5.07 -10.88 0.54
C PHE A 38 -3.76 -11.39 -0.07
N THR A 39 -3.85 -12.01 -1.25
CA THR A 39 -2.66 -12.31 -2.05
C THR A 39 -2.10 -11.04 -2.69
N GLU A 40 -0.84 -11.05 -3.13
CA GLU A 40 -0.24 -9.90 -3.81
C GLU A 40 -1.05 -9.43 -5.04
N ASP A 41 -1.54 -10.39 -5.84
CA ASP A 41 -2.41 -10.10 -6.98
C ASP A 41 -3.74 -9.43 -6.57
N GLN A 42 -4.29 -9.82 -5.42
CA GLN A 42 -5.53 -9.22 -4.90
C GLN A 42 -5.28 -7.80 -4.39
N GLU A 43 -4.17 -7.58 -3.70
CA GLU A 43 -3.73 -6.24 -3.30
C GLU A 43 -3.58 -5.32 -4.50
N LEU A 44 -2.87 -5.77 -5.53
CA LEU A 44 -2.67 -5.01 -6.76
C LEU A 44 -4.01 -4.63 -7.42
N ALA A 45 -4.93 -5.59 -7.52
CA ALA A 45 -6.26 -5.35 -8.09
C ALA A 45 -7.05 -4.33 -7.26
N LEU A 46 -7.06 -4.47 -5.93
CA LEU A 46 -7.76 -3.56 -5.02
C LEU A 46 -7.21 -2.13 -5.11
N GLY A 47 -5.89 -1.96 -5.10
CA GLY A 47 -5.25 -0.66 -5.23
C GLY A 47 -5.58 0.03 -6.55
N GLN A 48 -5.52 -0.71 -7.66
CA GLN A 48 -5.85 -0.19 -8.98
C GLN A 48 -7.33 0.20 -9.13
N GLU A 49 -8.25 -0.57 -8.55
CA GLU A 49 -9.68 -0.28 -8.61
C GLU A 49 -10.06 0.93 -7.73
N ALA A 50 -9.43 1.05 -6.56
CA ALA A 50 -9.70 2.12 -5.60
C ALA A 50 -9.05 3.46 -6.01
N ALA A 51 -7.88 3.45 -6.64
CA ALA A 51 -7.10 4.64 -6.96
C ALA A 51 -7.91 5.74 -7.68
N PRO A 52 -8.64 5.48 -8.78
CA PRO A 52 -9.41 6.52 -9.47
C PRO A 52 -10.59 7.07 -8.66
N GLN A 53 -11.14 6.27 -7.74
CA GLN A 53 -12.26 6.68 -6.89
C GLN A 53 -11.74 7.62 -5.80
N LEU A 54 -10.69 7.21 -5.09
CA LEU A 54 -10.05 8.03 -4.06
C LEU A 54 -9.48 9.31 -4.64
N ALA A 55 -8.78 9.24 -5.79
CA ALA A 55 -8.26 10.46 -6.42
C ALA A 55 -9.36 11.50 -6.66
N ARG A 56 -10.57 11.09 -7.06
CA ARG A 56 -11.71 11.99 -7.25
C ARG A 56 -12.21 12.61 -5.95
N GLU A 57 -12.17 11.89 -4.83
CA GLU A 57 -12.55 12.43 -3.51
C GLU A 57 -11.63 13.58 -3.07
N PHE A 58 -10.36 13.55 -3.50
CA PHE A 58 -9.36 14.60 -3.27
C PHE A 58 -9.21 15.54 -4.47
N GLY A 59 -10.28 15.77 -5.23
CA GLY A 59 -10.31 16.78 -6.29
C GLY A 59 -9.66 16.36 -7.63
N GLY A 60 -9.29 15.09 -7.77
CA GLY A 60 -8.60 14.55 -8.94
C GLY A 60 -7.09 14.79 -8.93
N LEU A 61 -6.43 14.41 -10.02
CA LEU A 61 -5.01 14.69 -10.20
C LEU A 61 -4.78 16.19 -10.43
N ASP A 62 -3.70 16.71 -9.85
CA ASP A 62 -3.28 18.08 -10.12
C ASP A 62 -2.84 18.25 -11.58
N PRO A 63 -3.21 19.34 -12.25
CA PRO A 63 -2.91 19.52 -13.66
C PRO A 63 -1.47 19.95 -13.96
N SER A 64 -0.62 20.23 -12.96
CA SER A 64 0.76 20.68 -13.20
C SER A 64 1.69 19.51 -13.56
N PRO A 65 2.15 19.40 -14.82
CA PRO A 65 3.10 18.36 -15.20
C PRO A 65 4.46 18.57 -14.53
N GLU A 66 4.84 19.81 -14.19
CA GLU A 66 6.11 20.12 -13.53
C GLU A 66 6.13 19.59 -12.10
N LEU A 67 5.05 19.80 -11.33
CA LEU A 67 4.96 19.30 -9.97
C LEU A 67 4.85 17.77 -9.93
N GLN A 68 4.10 17.19 -10.87
CA GLN A 68 4.01 15.75 -11.01
C GLN A 68 5.40 15.14 -11.31
N ALA A 69 6.12 15.68 -12.29
CA ALA A 69 7.46 15.21 -12.64
C ALA A 69 8.45 15.34 -11.46
N PHE A 70 8.34 16.40 -10.67
CA PHE A 70 9.19 16.57 -9.48
C PHE A 70 8.94 15.47 -8.44
N ILE A 71 7.68 15.15 -8.16
CA ILE A 71 7.32 14.08 -7.23
C ILE A 71 7.79 12.71 -7.77
N ASP A 72 7.58 12.45 -9.06
CA ASP A 72 8.03 11.21 -9.72
C ASP A 72 9.56 11.05 -9.63
N GLU A 73 10.31 12.14 -9.82
CA GLU A 73 11.77 12.13 -9.74
C GLU A 73 12.26 11.80 -8.33
N VAL A 74 11.70 12.46 -7.32
CA VAL A 74 12.05 12.23 -5.90
C VAL A 74 11.65 10.82 -5.47
N GLY A 75 10.41 10.42 -5.76
CA GLY A 75 9.89 9.09 -5.45
C GLY A 75 10.70 7.98 -6.15
N GLY A 76 11.01 8.17 -7.43
CA GLY A 76 11.83 7.24 -8.21
C GLY A 76 13.24 7.05 -7.62
N ARG A 77 13.89 8.13 -7.16
CA ARG A 77 15.17 8.04 -6.44
C ARG A 77 15.06 7.23 -5.15
N LEU A 78 14.00 7.43 -4.37
CA LEU A 78 13.77 6.70 -3.12
C LEU A 78 13.56 5.20 -3.37
N VAL A 79 12.76 4.85 -4.37
CA VAL A 79 12.56 3.43 -4.74
C VAL A 79 13.88 2.80 -5.15
N GLN A 80 14.66 3.46 -6.02
CA GLN A 80 15.95 2.93 -6.50
C GLN A 80 17.02 2.82 -5.41
N SER A 81 16.98 3.68 -4.39
CA SER A 81 17.97 3.72 -3.30
C SER A 81 17.60 2.86 -2.09
N SER A 82 16.41 2.24 -2.08
CA SER A 82 15.92 1.42 -0.98
C SER A 82 15.67 -0.03 -1.40
N ASP A 83 15.23 -0.85 -0.45
CA ASP A 83 14.83 -2.24 -0.70
C ASP A 83 13.49 -2.35 -1.45
N ALA A 84 12.76 -1.24 -1.64
CA ALA A 84 11.57 -1.18 -2.48
C ALA A 84 11.84 -1.68 -3.92
N ARG A 85 13.04 -1.43 -4.47
CA ARG A 85 13.44 -1.93 -5.80
C ARG A 85 13.52 -3.45 -5.92
N LYS A 86 13.51 -4.17 -4.79
CA LYS A 86 13.54 -5.65 -4.76
C LYS A 86 12.13 -6.24 -4.81
N THR A 87 11.10 -5.40 -4.71
CA THR A 87 9.69 -5.81 -4.81
C THR A 87 9.21 -5.73 -6.25
N ASP A 88 8.16 -6.49 -6.58
CA ASP A 88 7.50 -6.43 -7.88
C ASP A 88 6.41 -5.31 -7.95
N TRP A 89 6.31 -4.49 -6.90
CA TRP A 89 5.34 -3.40 -6.83
C TRP A 89 5.63 -2.31 -7.86
N LYS A 90 4.56 -1.79 -8.46
CA LYS A 90 4.64 -0.64 -9.35
C LYS A 90 4.32 0.62 -8.55
N PHE A 91 5.37 1.28 -8.08
CA PHE A 91 5.24 2.56 -7.42
C PHE A 91 4.80 3.63 -8.42
N ASP A 92 3.60 4.17 -8.21
CA ASP A 92 2.98 5.20 -9.03
C ASP A 92 2.64 6.40 -8.16
N PHE A 93 3.36 7.51 -8.32
CA PHE A 93 3.20 8.69 -7.49
C PHE A 93 2.18 9.63 -8.11
N ASN A 94 1.26 10.13 -7.30
CA ASN A 94 0.10 10.87 -7.79
C ASN A 94 -0.07 12.15 -6.96
N LEU A 95 0.06 13.31 -7.61
CA LEU A 95 -0.29 14.58 -6.98
C LEU A 95 -1.80 14.83 -7.10
N LEU A 96 -2.46 15.03 -5.96
CA LEU A 96 -3.88 15.33 -5.89
C LEU A 96 -4.12 16.85 -5.85
N ALA A 97 -5.13 17.32 -6.56
CA ALA A 97 -5.46 18.74 -6.69
C ALA A 97 -6.00 19.36 -5.37
N ASP A 98 -6.31 18.55 -4.36
CA ASP A 98 -6.79 19.00 -3.05
C ASP A 98 -5.83 19.99 -2.39
N GLY A 99 -6.24 21.27 -2.35
CA GLY A 99 -5.52 22.37 -1.71
C GLY A 99 -5.91 22.63 -0.24
N GLN A 100 -6.75 21.79 0.37
CA GLN A 100 -7.26 21.97 1.73
C GLN A 100 -6.77 20.88 2.68
N THR A 101 -6.86 19.61 2.27
CA THR A 101 -6.52 18.47 3.14
C THR A 101 -5.03 18.22 3.14
N VAL A 102 -4.36 18.29 4.29
CA VAL A 102 -2.93 17.98 4.42
C VAL A 102 -2.78 16.48 4.60
N ASN A 103 -2.45 15.76 3.53
CA ASN A 103 -2.39 14.30 3.57
C ASN A 103 -1.43 13.71 2.54
N ALA A 104 -0.94 12.51 2.84
CA ALA A 104 -0.33 11.56 1.91
C ALA A 104 -0.76 10.16 2.33
N PHE A 105 -0.87 9.25 1.37
CA PHE A 105 -1.26 7.86 1.65
C PHE A 105 -0.85 6.94 0.51
N ALA A 106 -0.60 5.68 0.85
CA ALA A 106 -0.40 4.60 -0.12
C ALA A 106 -1.62 3.68 -0.21
N LEU A 107 -1.84 3.12 -1.40
CA LEU A 107 -2.74 2.00 -1.62
C LEU A 107 -1.94 0.71 -1.81
N PRO A 108 -2.56 -0.46 -1.57
CA PRO A 108 -1.94 -1.74 -1.89
C PRO A 108 -1.45 -1.78 -3.34
N GLY A 109 -0.31 -2.42 -3.58
CA GLY A 109 0.24 -2.57 -4.94
C GLY A 109 1.09 -1.41 -5.46
N GLY A 110 1.24 -0.31 -4.71
CA GLY A 110 2.18 0.77 -5.04
C GLY A 110 1.66 2.16 -5.45
N PRO A 111 0.34 2.42 -5.67
CA PRO A 111 -0.12 3.80 -5.83
C PRO A 111 0.13 4.62 -4.57
N ILE A 112 0.84 5.74 -4.69
CA ILE A 112 1.15 6.66 -3.60
C ILE A 112 0.60 8.03 -3.96
N PHE A 113 -0.14 8.64 -3.04
CA PHE A 113 -0.80 9.91 -3.22
C PHE A 113 -0.27 10.95 -2.26
N ILE A 114 -0.15 12.18 -2.74
CA ILE A 114 0.15 13.35 -1.93
C ILE A 114 -0.80 14.49 -2.34
N THR A 115 -1.34 15.21 -1.37
CA THR A 115 -2.21 16.36 -1.68
C THR A 115 -1.40 17.62 -1.97
N LYS A 116 -1.93 18.47 -2.86
CA LYS A 116 -1.39 19.81 -3.10
C LYS A 116 -1.27 20.63 -1.81
N ALA A 117 -2.22 20.46 -0.89
CA ALA A 117 -2.17 21.13 0.41
C ALA A 117 -0.95 20.73 1.24
N LEU A 118 -0.56 19.44 1.24
CA LEU A 118 0.66 18.99 1.92
C LEU A 118 1.91 19.47 1.19
N LEU A 119 1.98 19.28 -0.14
CA LEU A 119 3.13 19.71 -0.95
C LEU A 119 3.41 21.20 -0.80
N SER A 120 2.37 22.04 -0.79
CA SER A 120 2.50 23.51 -0.67
C SER A 120 3.06 24.00 0.67
N ARG A 121 3.11 23.13 1.69
CA ARG A 121 3.70 23.44 3.01
C ARG A 121 5.16 23.05 3.12
N MET A 122 5.68 22.30 2.15
CA MET A 122 7.06 21.83 2.17
C MET A 122 7.99 22.95 1.72
N THR A 123 9.10 23.11 2.43
CA THR A 123 10.10 24.16 2.17
C THR A 123 11.31 23.66 1.40
N ASP A 124 11.48 22.34 1.32
CA ASP A 124 12.59 21.68 0.68
C ASP A 124 12.21 20.27 0.21
N GLU A 125 13.06 19.70 -0.65
CA GLU A 125 12.90 18.36 -1.18
C GLU A 125 13.01 17.27 -0.10
N ALA A 126 13.78 17.50 0.97
CA ALA A 126 14.00 16.48 1.99
C ALA A 126 12.72 16.17 2.78
N GLN A 127 11.85 17.17 2.99
CA GLN A 127 10.53 16.96 3.58
C GLN A 127 9.62 16.11 2.68
N LEU A 128 9.61 16.38 1.37
CA LEU A 128 8.90 15.54 0.40
C LEU A 128 9.45 14.11 0.43
N ALA A 129 10.77 13.96 0.40
CA ALA A 129 11.41 12.66 0.43
C ALA A 129 11.10 11.87 1.71
N GLY A 130 11.02 12.55 2.86
CA GLY A 130 10.63 11.92 4.13
C GLY A 130 9.20 11.37 4.09
N VAL A 131 8.25 12.16 3.57
CA VAL A 131 6.85 11.73 3.42
C VAL A 131 6.72 10.58 2.42
N LEU A 132 7.28 10.72 1.21
CA LEU A 132 7.22 9.65 0.21
C LEU A 132 7.94 8.38 0.68
N GLY A 133 9.06 8.52 1.39
CA GLY A 133 9.78 7.38 1.97
C GLY A 133 8.97 6.64 3.03
N HIS A 134 8.19 7.36 3.85
CA HIS A 134 7.26 6.77 4.80
C HIS A 134 6.18 5.94 4.08
N GLU A 135 5.56 6.50 3.04
CA GLU A 135 4.53 5.81 2.25
C GLU A 135 5.08 4.61 1.48
N ILE A 136 6.28 4.70 0.90
CA ILE A 136 6.96 3.57 0.28
C ILE A 136 7.17 2.44 1.30
N GLY A 137 7.55 2.79 2.54
CA GLY A 137 7.70 1.83 3.64
C GLY A 137 6.40 1.07 3.93
N HIS A 138 5.25 1.76 3.91
CA HIS A 138 3.95 1.12 4.09
C HIS A 138 3.61 0.11 2.99
N VAL A 139 3.91 0.43 1.73
CA VAL A 139 3.72 -0.50 0.59
C VAL A 139 4.63 -1.71 0.75
N VAL A 140 5.92 -1.49 1.00
CA VAL A 140 6.92 -2.56 1.12
C VAL A 140 6.59 -3.50 2.28
N ALA A 141 6.12 -2.95 3.40
CA ALA A 141 5.73 -3.73 4.57
C ALA A 141 4.36 -4.42 4.43
N ARG A 142 3.62 -4.17 3.33
CA ARG A 142 2.25 -4.68 3.09
C ARG A 142 1.29 -4.37 4.25
N HIS A 143 1.47 -3.25 4.95
CA HIS A 143 0.62 -2.87 6.10
C HIS A 143 -0.87 -2.73 5.73
N ALA A 144 -1.19 -2.48 4.46
CA ALA A 144 -2.57 -2.42 4.01
C ALA A 144 -3.26 -3.80 3.93
N ALA A 145 -2.50 -4.89 4.07
CA ALA A 145 -2.96 -6.27 4.03
C ALA A 145 -2.83 -7.03 5.36
N GLU A 146 -2.33 -6.36 6.41
CA GLU A 146 -2.43 -6.75 7.82
C GLU A 146 -3.84 -6.48 8.39
#